data_AF-A0A8K0W1E5-F1
#
_entry.id   AF-A0A8K0W1E5-F1
#
_cell.length_a   1.000
_cell.length_b   1.000
_cell.length_c   1.000
_cell.angle_alpha   90.00
_cell.angle_beta   90.00
_cell.angle_gamma   90.00
#
_symmetry.space_group_name_H-M   'P 1'
#
loop_
_entity.id
_entity.type
_entity.pdbx_description
1 polymer ?
#
loop_
_entity_poly.entity_id
_entity_poly.type
_entity_poly.pdbx_seq_one_letter_code
_entity_poly.pdbx_strand_id
1 'polypeptide(L)'
;MPRNSNSAVFAKCDPSIPPADGHCFLFKLPLELRDIIYKYALAANHGLIAQMDAPSEIWFYEATSTLAQPICEFNQLQYTNKQLRAETKGLMLELNDLTFPTTTAQRGTDVAITFLEQCCDTIKARLGNIHACYGDTVEYFAERAIFQNIRDAGPFSQHCSRYQKSRILVYLPVTKDTEIWGWIGFMNLIQRLIRGRSVFTGLPVSLEAGWEWLVQILSREWSAGVKNVPVNLRIVPSRRTGTAKELLAQLARHHTTGRNSVHGLVAAANKIFEEGL
;
A
#
# COMPACT_ATOMS: atom_id res chain seq x y z
N MET A 1 9.34 19.48 -69.41
CA MET A 1 9.60 18.73 -68.17
C MET A 1 8.46 18.99 -67.20
N PRO A 2 7.69 17.97 -66.79
CA PRO A 2 6.56 18.16 -65.88
C PRO A 2 7.07 18.38 -64.45
N ARG A 3 6.59 19.45 -63.80
CA ARG A 3 6.82 19.71 -62.37
C ARG A 3 6.02 18.69 -61.58
N ASN A 4 6.73 17.83 -60.84
CA ASN A 4 6.16 16.92 -59.85
C ASN A 4 5.42 17.73 -58.77
N SER A 5 4.09 17.79 -58.86
CA SER A 5 3.18 18.50 -57.96
C SER A 5 2.69 17.62 -56.80
N ASN A 6 3.50 16.67 -56.34
CA ASN A 6 3.11 15.72 -55.28
C ASN A 6 3.75 16.00 -53.91
N SER A 7 4.38 17.16 -53.70
CA SER A 7 5.01 17.52 -52.41
C SER A 7 4.11 18.34 -51.47
N ALA A 8 2.78 18.31 -51.65
CA ALA A 8 1.84 19.11 -50.88
C ALA A 8 1.01 18.32 -49.85
N VAL A 9 1.35 17.06 -49.57
CA VAL A 9 0.57 16.21 -48.65
C VAL A 9 1.46 15.84 -47.47
N PHE A 10 0.95 16.05 -46.26
CA PHE A 10 1.69 16.13 -44.99
C PHE A 10 2.41 17.47 -44.80
N ALA A 11 1.69 18.58 -44.98
CA ALA A 11 1.88 19.69 -44.04
C ALA A 11 1.77 19.07 -42.64
N LYS A 12 2.91 18.99 -41.98
CA LYS A 12 3.15 18.31 -40.72
C LYS A 12 2.30 19.02 -39.67
N CYS A 13 1.04 18.59 -39.51
CA CYS A 13 0.15 19.17 -38.51
C CYS A 13 0.82 19.02 -37.15
N ASP A 14 1.18 20.16 -36.56
CA ASP A 14 1.72 20.19 -35.22
C ASP A 14 0.67 19.60 -34.27
N PRO A 15 0.96 18.47 -33.59
CA PRO A 15 -0.01 17.83 -32.70
C PRO A 15 -0.36 18.69 -31.49
N SER A 16 0.37 19.79 -31.23
CA SER A 16 0.03 20.75 -30.17
C SER A 16 -1.10 21.71 -30.56
N ILE A 17 -1.46 21.82 -31.85
CA ILE A 17 -2.56 22.66 -32.32
C ILE A 17 -3.82 21.79 -32.47
N PRO A 18 -4.88 22.02 -31.66
CA PRO A 18 -6.10 21.25 -31.78
C PRO A 18 -6.76 21.51 -33.15
N PRO A 19 -7.42 20.50 -33.74
CA PRO A 19 -8.14 20.69 -34.99
C PRO A 19 -9.32 21.65 -34.78
N ALA A 20 -9.67 22.39 -35.83
CA ALA A 20 -10.71 23.43 -35.78
C ALA A 20 -12.12 22.90 -35.41
N ASP A 21 -12.33 21.59 -35.54
CA ASP A 21 -13.55 20.89 -35.15
C ASP A 21 -13.65 20.66 -33.63
N GLY A 22 -12.58 20.93 -32.86
CA GLY A 22 -12.53 20.74 -31.42
C GLY A 22 -12.39 19.28 -30.97
N HIS A 23 -12.19 18.34 -31.89
CA HIS A 23 -12.03 16.94 -31.54
C HIS A 23 -10.62 16.66 -31.01
N CYS A 24 -10.54 15.96 -29.86
CA CYS A 24 -9.25 15.50 -29.35
C CYS A 24 -8.76 14.27 -30.13
N PHE A 25 -7.56 14.37 -30.73
CA PHE A 25 -6.95 13.29 -31.51
C PHE A 25 -6.81 11.98 -30.74
N LEU A 26 -6.64 12.05 -29.42
CA LEU A 26 -6.55 10.86 -28.57
C LEU A 26 -7.79 9.95 -28.71
N PHE A 27 -8.99 10.51 -28.87
CA PHE A 27 -10.22 9.73 -28.99
C PHE A 27 -10.43 9.08 -30.36
N LYS A 28 -9.56 9.38 -31.35
CA LYS A 28 -9.51 8.63 -32.62
C LYS A 28 -8.77 7.30 -32.47
N LEU A 29 -7.99 7.13 -31.40
CA LEU A 29 -7.30 5.87 -31.12
C LEU A 29 -8.30 4.82 -30.61
N PRO A 30 -8.11 3.53 -30.95
CA PRO A 30 -8.78 2.41 -30.30
C PRO A 30 -8.62 2.45 -28.78
N LEU A 31 -9.60 1.89 -28.07
CA LEU A 31 -9.65 1.91 -26.61
C LEU A 31 -8.39 1.30 -25.99
N GLU A 32 -7.89 0.22 -26.57
CA GLU A 32 -6.71 -0.51 -26.09
C GLU A 32 -5.46 0.37 -26.08
N LEU A 33 -5.29 1.21 -27.10
CA LEU A 33 -4.17 2.16 -27.17
C LEU A 33 -4.36 3.29 -26.15
N ARG A 34 -5.60 3.76 -25.93
CA ARG A 34 -5.88 4.75 -24.90
C ARG A 34 -5.58 4.22 -23.51
N ASP A 35 -5.97 2.98 -23.21
CA ASP A 35 -5.69 2.34 -21.93
C ASP A 35 -4.19 2.17 -21.69
N ILE A 36 -3.40 1.84 -22.73
CA ILE A 36 -1.93 1.82 -22.64
C ILE A 36 -1.38 3.22 -22.32
N ILE A 37 -1.89 4.26 -22.99
CA ILE A 37 -1.47 5.65 -22.74
C ILE A 37 -1.85 6.08 -21.32
N TYR A 38 -3.08 5.80 -20.87
CA TYR A 38 -3.53 6.11 -19.52
C TYR A 38 -2.73 5.36 -18.47
N LYS A 39 -2.41 4.08 -18.70
CA LYS A 39 -1.54 3.33 -17.81
C LYS A 39 -0.17 3.97 -17.69
N TYR A 40 0.43 4.42 -18.80
CA TYR A 40 1.73 5.08 -18.78
C TYR A 40 1.67 6.47 -18.10
N ALA A 41 0.64 7.25 -18.40
CA ALA A 41 0.50 8.62 -17.91
C ALA A 41 -0.02 8.71 -16.47
N LEU A 42 -0.74 7.71 -16.00
CA LEU A 42 -1.41 7.70 -14.69
C LEU A 42 -0.88 6.62 -13.74
N ALA A 43 0.17 5.87 -14.08
CA ALA A 43 0.88 5.03 -13.13
C ALA A 43 2.15 5.73 -12.62
N ALA A 44 2.28 5.78 -11.30
CA ALA A 44 3.46 6.20 -10.57
C ALA A 44 4.35 4.99 -10.30
N ASN A 45 5.66 5.12 -10.52
CA ASN A 45 6.60 4.00 -10.34
C ASN A 45 6.66 3.48 -8.90
N HIS A 46 6.33 4.34 -7.93
CA HIS A 46 6.41 4.06 -6.51
C HIS A 46 5.07 4.20 -5.79
N GLY A 47 3.98 4.24 -6.56
CA GLY A 47 2.64 4.52 -6.06
C GLY A 47 2.47 5.97 -5.60
N LEU A 48 1.36 6.19 -4.90
CA LEU A 48 0.91 7.51 -4.47
C LEU A 48 0.91 7.61 -2.96
N ILE A 49 1.24 8.78 -2.44
CA ILE A 49 1.17 9.15 -1.03
C ILE A 49 -0.02 10.07 -0.84
N ALA A 50 -0.87 9.72 0.11
CA ALA A 50 -1.98 10.55 0.56
C ALA A 50 -1.47 11.63 1.53
N GLN A 51 -1.96 12.84 1.36
CA GLN A 51 -1.79 13.94 2.31
C GLN A 51 -3.15 14.56 2.58
N MET A 52 -3.39 14.90 3.83
CA MET A 52 -4.63 15.55 4.23
C MET A 52 -4.32 17.01 4.58
N ASP A 53 -4.81 17.95 3.77
CA ASP A 53 -4.59 19.38 3.97
C ASP A 53 -5.69 20.01 4.84
N ALA A 54 -6.91 19.46 4.77
CA ALA A 54 -8.04 19.79 5.62
C ALA A 54 -8.77 18.49 6.02
N PRO A 55 -9.59 18.47 7.10
CA PRO A 55 -10.22 17.24 7.62
C PRO A 55 -11.01 16.41 6.61
N SER A 56 -11.40 17.00 5.48
CA SER A 56 -12.19 16.36 4.42
C SER A 56 -11.48 16.30 3.07
N GLU A 57 -10.27 16.82 2.95
CA GLU A 57 -9.59 16.96 1.65
C GLU A 57 -8.30 16.15 1.64
N ILE A 58 -8.33 15.06 0.87
CA ILE A 58 -7.23 14.11 0.72
C ILE A 58 -6.68 14.24 -0.70
N TRP A 59 -5.42 14.60 -0.78
CA TRP A 59 -4.67 14.74 -2.01
C TRP A 59 -3.68 13.59 -2.18
N PHE A 60 -3.36 13.27 -3.44
CA PHE A 60 -2.43 12.20 -3.79
C PHE A 60 -1.26 12.72 -4.61
N TYR A 61 -0.05 12.34 -4.21
CA TYR A 61 1.21 12.76 -4.83
C TYR A 61 2.11 11.56 -5.11
N GLU A 62 3.01 11.66 -6.07
CA GLU A 62 3.96 10.59 -6.35
C GLU A 62 4.97 10.44 -5.19
N ALA A 63 5.21 9.19 -4.76
CA ALA A 63 6.04 8.89 -3.59
C ALA A 63 7.51 9.35 -3.69
N THR A 64 8.03 9.56 -4.90
CA THR A 64 9.40 10.04 -5.14
C THR A 64 9.53 11.55 -5.18
N SER A 65 8.42 12.29 -5.09
CA SER A 65 8.48 13.75 -5.03
C SER A 65 9.21 14.15 -3.76
N THR A 66 10.47 14.57 -3.90
CA THR A 66 11.20 15.19 -2.80
C THR A 66 10.40 16.40 -2.33
N LEU A 67 10.32 16.62 -1.02
CA LEU A 67 9.61 17.76 -0.39
C LEU A 67 9.95 19.16 -0.97
N ALA A 68 11.00 19.26 -1.78
CA ALA A 68 11.42 20.47 -2.47
C ALA A 68 10.64 20.78 -3.76
N GLN A 69 9.87 19.82 -4.33
CA GLN A 69 9.09 20.08 -5.53
C GLN A 69 7.67 20.56 -5.17
N PRO A 70 7.13 21.53 -5.93
CA PRO A 70 5.75 21.93 -5.76
C PRO A 70 4.85 20.71 -5.90
N ILE A 71 3.98 20.59 -4.92
CA ILE A 71 3.02 19.51 -4.80
C ILE A 71 2.06 19.60 -6.00
N CYS A 72 2.25 18.74 -6.99
CA CYS A 72 1.37 18.66 -8.16
C CYS A 72 0.45 17.45 -8.04
N GLU A 73 -0.85 17.66 -8.20
CA GLU A 73 -1.82 16.57 -8.29
C GLU A 73 -1.45 15.61 -9.43
N PHE A 74 -1.49 14.32 -9.19
CA PHE A 74 -0.89 13.37 -10.14
C PHE A 74 -1.67 13.24 -11.47
N ASN A 75 -3.00 13.37 -11.49
CA ASN A 75 -3.80 13.23 -12.71
C ASN A 75 -3.90 14.57 -13.43
N GLN A 76 -2.83 14.98 -14.09
CA GLN A 76 -2.81 16.19 -14.89
C GLN A 76 -3.72 16.09 -16.13
N LEU A 77 -3.99 14.88 -16.63
CA LEU A 77 -4.84 14.66 -17.82
C LEU A 77 -6.29 15.10 -17.61
N GLN A 78 -6.80 15.04 -16.38
CA GLN A 78 -8.17 15.46 -16.09
C GLN A 78 -8.41 16.97 -16.30
N TYR A 79 -7.34 17.76 -16.35
CA TYR A 79 -7.39 19.21 -16.54
C TYR A 79 -7.32 19.63 -18.00
N THR A 80 -6.99 18.71 -18.91
CA THR A 80 -6.88 19.02 -20.33
C THR A 80 -8.24 19.26 -20.98
N ASN A 81 -9.24 18.40 -20.75
CA ASN A 81 -10.63 18.61 -21.19
C ASN A 81 -11.64 17.72 -20.43
N LYS A 82 -12.94 18.05 -20.55
CA LYS A 82 -14.03 17.35 -19.83
C LYS A 82 -14.17 15.87 -20.20
N GLN A 83 -13.90 15.50 -21.46
CA GLN A 83 -14.01 14.11 -21.91
C GLN A 83 -12.87 13.25 -21.35
N LEU A 84 -11.64 13.78 -21.34
CA LEU A 84 -10.48 13.16 -20.68
C LEU A 84 -10.69 13.01 -19.18
N ARG A 85 -11.27 14.03 -18.54
CA ARG A 85 -11.67 13.92 -17.13
C ARG A 85 -12.66 12.77 -16.91
N ALA A 86 -13.63 12.60 -17.79
CA ALA A 86 -14.62 11.53 -17.67
C ALA A 86 -13.99 10.13 -17.85
N GLU A 87 -13.10 9.95 -18.83
CA GLU A 87 -12.41 8.67 -19.05
C GLU A 87 -11.39 8.35 -17.94
N THR A 88 -10.69 9.35 -17.40
CA THR A 88 -9.60 9.14 -16.44
C THR A 88 -10.01 9.23 -14.98
N LYS A 89 -11.25 9.64 -14.68
CA LYS A 89 -11.74 9.78 -13.30
C LYS A 89 -11.61 8.46 -12.54
N GLY A 90 -10.81 8.46 -11.48
CA GLY A 90 -10.57 7.30 -10.63
C GLY A 90 -9.60 6.25 -11.21
N LEU A 91 -9.17 6.36 -12.47
CA LEU A 91 -8.16 5.44 -13.03
C LEU A 91 -6.85 5.51 -12.25
N MET A 92 -6.45 6.72 -11.85
CA MET A 92 -5.27 6.91 -11.00
C MET A 92 -5.32 6.02 -9.75
N LEU A 93 -6.47 5.92 -9.08
CA LEU A 93 -6.58 5.15 -7.83
C LEU A 93 -6.57 3.63 -8.06
N GLU A 94 -6.95 3.18 -9.26
CA GLU A 94 -6.89 1.77 -9.66
C GLU A 94 -5.47 1.36 -10.07
N LEU A 95 -4.77 2.24 -10.77
CA LEU A 95 -3.47 1.95 -11.38
C LEU A 95 -2.30 2.03 -10.39
N ASN A 96 -2.53 2.60 -9.20
CA ASN A 96 -1.47 2.87 -8.23
C ASN A 96 -1.73 2.21 -6.88
N ASP A 97 -0.64 1.86 -6.21
CA ASP A 97 -0.64 1.58 -4.80
C ASP A 97 -0.78 2.89 -4.02
N LEU A 98 -1.71 2.94 -3.07
CA LEU A 98 -1.99 4.12 -2.26
C LEU A 98 -1.35 3.97 -0.89
N THR A 99 -0.56 4.95 -0.47
CA THR A 99 0.13 4.97 0.82
C THR A 99 -0.40 6.11 1.67
N PHE A 100 -0.86 5.80 2.87
CA PHE A 100 -1.34 6.75 3.86
C PHE A 100 -0.30 6.81 4.99
N PRO A 101 0.65 7.77 4.93
CA PRO A 101 1.70 7.90 5.93
C PRO A 101 1.12 8.43 7.24
N THR A 102 1.82 8.16 8.34
CA THR A 102 1.53 8.83 9.61
C THR A 102 2.20 10.20 9.62
N THR A 103 1.49 11.22 10.11
CA THR A 103 2.03 12.53 10.40
C THR A 103 2.07 12.77 11.91
N THR A 104 2.60 13.91 12.35
CA THR A 104 2.53 14.32 13.76
C THR A 104 1.10 14.57 14.23
N ALA A 105 0.21 14.93 13.31
CA ALA A 105 -1.18 15.27 13.62
C ALA A 105 -2.12 14.06 13.53
N GLN A 106 -1.85 13.11 12.62
CA GLN A 106 -2.82 12.10 12.21
C GLN A 106 -2.19 10.75 11.89
N ARG A 107 -2.91 9.68 12.22
CA ARG A 107 -2.53 8.32 11.83
C ARG A 107 -2.96 8.08 10.40
N GLY A 108 -2.11 7.41 9.63
CA GLY A 108 -2.41 7.03 8.25
C GLY A 108 -3.60 6.06 8.15
N THR A 109 -3.85 5.26 9.19
CA THR A 109 -5.07 4.43 9.27
C THR A 109 -6.34 5.26 9.27
N ASP A 110 -6.36 6.36 10.02
CA ASP A 110 -7.55 7.19 10.17
C ASP A 110 -7.83 7.92 8.84
N VAL A 111 -6.78 8.47 8.21
CA VAL A 111 -6.88 9.10 6.88
C VAL A 111 -7.34 8.09 5.82
N ALA A 112 -6.83 6.86 5.85
CA ALA A 112 -7.25 5.81 4.93
C ALA A 112 -8.72 5.41 5.13
N ILE A 113 -9.20 5.34 6.38
CA ILE A 113 -10.62 5.06 6.68
C ILE A 113 -11.49 6.19 6.14
N THR A 114 -11.14 7.45 6.42
CA THR A 114 -11.87 8.62 5.90
C THR A 114 -11.90 8.62 4.38
N PHE A 115 -10.78 8.33 3.72
CA PHE A 115 -10.72 8.18 2.26
C PHE A 115 -11.69 7.11 1.75
N LEU A 116 -11.69 5.94 2.38
CA LEU A 116 -12.60 4.86 2.02
C LEU A 116 -14.06 5.30 2.23
N GLU A 117 -14.40 5.97 3.33
CA GLU A 117 -15.76 6.46 3.57
C GLU A 117 -16.24 7.44 2.50
N GLN A 118 -15.35 8.32 2.01
CA GLN A 118 -15.63 9.27 0.94
C GLN A 118 -15.75 8.62 -0.45
N CYS A 119 -15.13 7.46 -0.67
CA CYS A 119 -15.19 6.77 -1.95
C CYS A 119 -16.57 6.12 -2.17
N CYS A 120 -17.11 6.28 -3.38
CA CYS A 120 -18.27 5.50 -3.81
C CYS A 120 -17.90 4.02 -4.05
N ASP A 121 -18.90 3.15 -4.05
CA ASP A 121 -18.70 1.70 -4.20
C ASP A 121 -17.98 1.32 -5.52
N THR A 122 -18.24 2.06 -6.61
CA THR A 122 -17.56 1.85 -7.89
C THR A 122 -16.04 2.08 -7.79
N ILE A 123 -15.61 3.10 -7.06
CA ILE A 123 -14.18 3.37 -6.84
C ILE A 123 -13.59 2.32 -5.91
N LYS A 124 -14.27 2.02 -4.79
CA LYS A 124 -13.85 1.00 -3.82
C LYS A 124 -13.58 -0.36 -4.47
N ALA A 125 -14.43 -0.77 -5.41
CA ALA A 125 -14.29 -2.03 -6.14
C ALA A 125 -13.05 -2.07 -7.07
N ARG A 126 -12.50 -0.91 -7.43
CA ARG A 126 -11.36 -0.78 -8.35
C ARG A 126 -10.04 -0.51 -7.65
N LEU A 127 -10.05 -0.11 -6.38
CA LEU A 127 -8.83 0.17 -5.61
C LEU A 127 -7.88 -1.04 -5.60
N GLY A 128 -6.60 -0.76 -5.83
CA GLY A 128 -5.52 -1.75 -5.77
C GLY A 128 -5.04 -2.00 -4.33
N ASN A 129 -3.74 -1.80 -4.11
CA ASN A 129 -3.15 -1.93 -2.78
C ASN A 129 -3.26 -0.62 -2.00
N ILE A 130 -3.62 -0.73 -0.72
CA ILE A 130 -3.68 0.38 0.22
C ILE A 130 -2.72 0.07 1.37
N HIS A 131 -1.76 0.95 1.60
CA HIS A 131 -0.77 0.88 2.65
C HIS A 131 -1.12 1.92 3.71
N ALA A 132 -1.63 1.49 4.86
CA ALA A 132 -2.05 2.39 5.94
C ALA A 132 -1.05 2.33 7.11
N CYS A 133 -0.35 3.43 7.36
CA CYS A 133 0.67 3.51 8.41
C CYS A 133 0.07 3.98 9.75
N TYR A 134 0.27 3.20 10.80
CA TYR A 134 -0.34 3.50 12.10
C TYR A 134 0.40 4.58 12.91
N GLY A 135 1.74 4.63 12.84
CA GLY A 135 2.53 5.57 13.64
C GLY A 135 4.03 5.39 13.49
N ASP A 136 4.80 6.44 13.81
CA ASP A 136 6.27 6.40 13.85
C ASP A 136 6.85 6.16 15.25
N THR A 137 6.07 6.39 16.30
CA THR A 137 6.55 6.29 17.69
C THR A 137 5.42 5.82 18.59
N VAL A 138 5.45 4.55 18.98
CA VAL A 138 4.93 4.19 20.30
C VAL A 138 6.17 4.10 21.17
N GLU A 139 6.35 5.07 22.06
CA GLU A 139 7.52 5.09 22.96
C GLU A 139 7.57 3.86 23.88
N TYR A 140 6.44 3.12 23.99
CA TYR A 140 6.36 1.89 24.73
C TYR A 140 5.62 0.81 23.95
N PHE A 141 6.13 -0.41 24.07
CA PHE A 141 5.48 -1.64 23.62
C PHE A 141 4.26 -1.94 24.50
N ALA A 142 3.24 -1.09 24.45
CA ALA A 142 1.96 -1.45 25.02
C ALA A 142 1.33 -2.42 24.03
N GLU A 143 1.38 -3.72 24.31
CA GLU A 143 0.64 -4.75 23.58
C GLU A 143 -0.82 -4.29 23.36
N ARG A 144 -1.39 -3.58 24.35
CA ARG A 144 -2.67 -2.86 24.28
C ARG A 144 -2.82 -1.92 23.10
N ALA A 145 -1.80 -1.13 22.76
CA ALA A 145 -1.84 -0.27 21.59
C ALA A 145 -2.03 -1.13 20.34
N ILE A 146 -1.25 -2.19 20.17
CA ILE A 146 -1.39 -3.08 19.00
C ILE A 146 -2.78 -3.70 18.92
N PHE A 147 -3.37 -4.14 20.04
CA PHE A 147 -4.76 -4.64 20.05
C PHE A 147 -5.77 -3.57 19.67
N GLN A 148 -5.60 -2.36 20.20
CA GLN A 148 -6.45 -1.25 19.82
C GLN A 148 -6.36 -1.02 18.31
N ASN A 149 -5.17 -1.12 17.71
CA ASN A 149 -4.97 -0.94 16.27
C ASN A 149 -5.68 -2.02 15.44
N ILE A 150 -5.57 -3.27 15.89
CA ILE A 150 -6.23 -4.40 15.22
C ILE A 150 -7.75 -4.24 15.33
N ARG A 151 -8.24 -3.79 16.49
CA ARG A 151 -9.65 -3.50 16.71
C ARG A 151 -10.13 -2.34 15.82
N ASP A 152 -9.33 -1.28 15.73
CA ASP A 152 -9.60 -0.09 14.93
C ASP A 152 -9.53 -0.40 13.42
N ALA A 153 -8.93 -1.52 13.02
CA ALA A 153 -8.96 -2.02 11.65
C ALA A 153 -10.31 -2.64 11.23
N GLY A 154 -11.33 -2.61 12.09
CA GLY A 154 -12.69 -3.07 11.80
C GLY A 154 -13.25 -2.56 10.46
N PRO A 155 -13.19 -1.25 10.14
CA PRO A 155 -13.61 -0.71 8.85
C PRO A 155 -12.86 -1.32 7.66
N PHE A 156 -11.55 -1.59 7.79
CA PHE A 156 -10.78 -2.27 6.76
C PHE A 156 -11.23 -3.71 6.56
N SER A 157 -11.59 -4.41 7.64
CA SER A 157 -12.13 -5.77 7.56
C SER A 157 -13.46 -5.79 6.79
N GLN A 158 -14.35 -4.83 7.06
CA GLN A 158 -15.60 -4.68 6.33
C GLN A 158 -15.36 -4.38 4.84
N HIS A 159 -14.46 -3.43 4.54
CA HIS A 159 -14.08 -3.11 3.16
C HIS A 159 -13.51 -4.33 2.43
N CYS A 160 -12.52 -5.00 3.02
CA CYS A 160 -11.85 -6.15 2.42
C CYS A 160 -12.81 -7.34 2.20
N SER A 161 -13.77 -7.54 3.11
CA SER A 161 -14.83 -8.56 2.95
C SER A 161 -15.69 -8.28 1.74
N ARG A 162 -16.01 -7.00 1.49
CA ARG A 162 -16.86 -6.58 0.37
C ARG A 162 -16.11 -6.50 -0.96
N TYR A 163 -14.83 -6.11 -0.95
CA TYR A 163 -14.03 -5.83 -2.14
C TYR A 163 -12.78 -6.71 -2.21
N GLN A 164 -12.96 -7.94 -2.68
CA GLN A 164 -11.92 -8.98 -2.68
C GLN A 164 -10.67 -8.64 -3.53
N LYS A 165 -10.79 -7.76 -4.53
CA LYS A 165 -9.66 -7.28 -5.35
C LYS A 165 -8.76 -6.31 -4.58
N SER A 166 -9.33 -5.49 -3.69
CA SER A 166 -8.61 -4.48 -2.94
C SER A 166 -7.83 -5.15 -1.81
N ARG A 167 -6.55 -4.79 -1.66
CA ARG A 167 -5.69 -5.34 -0.60
C ARG A 167 -5.24 -4.23 0.33
N ILE A 168 -5.50 -4.38 1.62
CA ILE A 168 -5.11 -3.41 2.64
C ILE A 168 -3.98 -3.98 3.49
N LEU A 169 -2.88 -3.24 3.59
CA LEU A 169 -1.72 -3.55 4.41
C LEU A 169 -1.63 -2.49 5.52
N VAL A 170 -1.91 -2.90 6.75
CA VAL A 170 -1.80 -2.04 7.94
C VAL A 170 -0.41 -2.20 8.53
N TYR A 171 0.36 -1.12 8.55
CA TYR A 171 1.73 -1.11 9.05
C TYR A 171 1.77 -0.74 10.54
N LEU A 172 2.18 -1.70 11.37
CA LEU A 172 2.39 -1.49 12.80
C LEU A 172 3.75 -0.84 13.08
N PRO A 173 3.84 0.14 13.99
CA PRO A 173 5.10 0.73 14.41
C PRO A 173 6.03 -0.33 15.00
N VAL A 174 7.33 -0.24 14.68
CA VAL A 174 8.37 -1.05 15.33
C VAL A 174 9.10 -0.14 16.31
N THR A 175 9.16 -0.55 17.58
CA THR A 175 9.92 0.12 18.64
C THR A 175 11.42 -0.11 18.43
N LYS A 176 12.24 0.90 18.76
CA LYS A 176 13.69 0.83 18.58
C LYS A 176 14.36 -0.22 19.46
N ASP A 177 13.78 -0.51 20.61
CA ASP A 177 14.38 -1.36 21.65
C ASP A 177 13.91 -2.81 21.61
N THR A 178 13.00 -3.16 20.70
CA THR A 178 12.53 -4.53 20.61
C THR A 178 13.52 -5.36 19.80
N GLU A 179 14.06 -6.38 20.46
CA GLU A 179 14.85 -7.41 19.79
C GLU A 179 14.06 -7.96 18.59
N ILE A 180 14.72 -8.03 17.44
CA ILE A 180 14.10 -8.40 16.17
C ILE A 180 13.33 -9.73 16.24
N TRP A 181 13.83 -10.67 17.04
CA TRP A 181 13.22 -11.97 17.26
C TRP A 181 11.92 -11.90 18.06
N GLY A 182 11.85 -11.03 19.07
CA GLY A 182 10.62 -10.75 19.79
C GLY A 182 9.53 -10.23 18.87
N TRP A 183 9.91 -9.32 17.95
CA TRP A 183 8.95 -8.76 16.99
C TRP A 183 8.51 -9.76 15.91
N ILE A 184 9.44 -10.52 15.32
CA ILE A 184 9.10 -11.58 14.35
C ILE A 184 8.13 -12.58 14.98
N GLY A 185 8.42 -12.97 16.23
CA GLY A 185 7.56 -13.84 17.00
C GLY A 185 6.17 -13.31 17.25
N PHE A 186 6.11 -12.06 17.68
CA PHE A 186 4.88 -11.36 17.93
C PHE A 186 4.03 -11.23 16.65
N MET A 187 4.66 -10.94 15.50
CA MET A 187 3.95 -10.89 14.21
C MET A 187 3.45 -12.26 13.76
N ASN A 188 4.24 -13.31 13.96
CA ASN A 188 3.78 -14.68 13.72
C ASN A 188 2.58 -15.04 14.59
N LEU A 189 2.61 -14.62 15.86
CA LEU A 189 1.52 -14.81 16.79
C LEU A 189 0.25 -14.10 16.31
N ILE A 190 0.34 -12.83 15.93
CA ILE A 190 -0.78 -12.09 15.33
C ILE A 190 -1.34 -12.83 14.12
N GLN A 191 -0.48 -13.28 13.19
CA GLN A 191 -0.94 -14.01 12.02
C GLN A 191 -1.61 -15.33 12.40
N ARG A 192 -1.08 -16.06 13.40
CA ARG A 192 -1.71 -17.27 13.95
C ARG A 192 -3.09 -16.99 14.55
N LEU A 193 -3.26 -15.88 15.27
CA LEU A 193 -4.55 -15.48 15.83
C LEU A 193 -5.55 -15.08 14.74
N ILE A 194 -5.11 -14.33 13.74
CA ILE A 194 -5.92 -13.87 12.60
C ILE A 194 -6.34 -15.05 11.70
N ARG A 195 -5.40 -15.96 11.40
CA ARG A 195 -5.52 -16.97 10.34
C ARG A 195 -5.74 -18.39 10.86
N GLY A 196 -5.63 -18.61 12.17
CA GLY A 196 -5.68 -19.93 12.79
C GLY A 196 -4.43 -20.78 12.54
N ARG A 197 -3.40 -20.27 11.86
CA ARG A 197 -2.17 -21.00 11.55
C ARG A 197 -0.95 -20.11 11.62
N SER A 198 0.16 -20.68 12.12
CA SER A 198 1.45 -20.00 12.08
C SER A 198 2.00 -20.01 10.66
N VAL A 199 2.71 -18.94 10.30
CA VAL A 199 3.42 -18.81 9.02
C VAL A 199 4.77 -19.54 9.10
N PHE A 200 5.33 -19.64 10.30
CA PHE A 200 6.59 -20.29 10.55
C PHE A 200 6.37 -21.74 10.98
N THR A 201 7.04 -22.64 10.29
CA THR A 201 7.23 -24.02 10.75
C THR A 201 8.68 -24.13 11.23
N GLY A 202 8.89 -24.52 12.49
CA GLY A 202 10.24 -24.71 13.06
C GLY A 202 10.85 -23.50 13.76
N LEU A 203 10.05 -22.78 14.56
CA LEU A 203 10.61 -21.79 15.48
C LEU A 203 11.35 -22.50 16.63
N PRO A 204 12.41 -21.88 17.20
CA PRO A 204 13.02 -22.40 18.42
C PRO A 204 11.98 -22.66 19.51
N VAL A 205 12.03 -23.85 20.14
CA VAL A 205 11.07 -24.26 21.19
C VAL A 205 11.01 -23.25 22.34
N SER A 206 12.11 -22.57 22.66
CA SER A 206 12.16 -21.52 23.68
C SER A 206 11.29 -20.30 23.33
N LEU A 207 11.20 -19.96 22.04
CA LEU A 207 10.33 -18.90 21.55
C LEU A 207 8.86 -19.36 21.53
N GLU A 208 8.61 -20.61 21.17
CA GLU A 208 7.24 -21.18 21.19
C GLU A 208 6.64 -21.15 22.61
N ALA A 209 7.40 -21.54 23.64
CA ALA A 209 6.91 -21.55 25.02
C ALA A 209 6.57 -20.15 25.55
N GLY A 210 7.42 -19.15 25.27
CA GLY A 210 7.13 -17.74 25.62
C GLY A 210 5.90 -17.20 24.88
N TRP A 211 5.67 -17.66 23.66
CA TRP A 211 4.53 -17.21 22.85
C TRP A 211 3.23 -17.91 23.19
N GLU A 212 3.22 -19.15 23.67
CA GLU A 212 1.97 -19.81 24.11
C GLU A 212 1.30 -19.05 25.26
N TRP A 213 2.08 -18.51 26.20
CA TRP A 213 1.55 -17.64 27.25
C TRP A 213 0.91 -16.38 26.66
N LEU A 214 1.59 -15.73 25.70
CA LEU A 214 1.01 -14.61 24.97
C LEU A 214 -0.26 -15.04 24.22
N VAL A 215 -0.26 -16.14 23.47
CA VAL A 215 -1.45 -16.69 22.78
C VAL A 215 -2.62 -16.76 23.73
N GLN A 216 -2.45 -17.27 24.95
CA GLN A 216 -3.54 -17.41 25.91
C GLN A 216 -4.10 -16.06 26.36
N ILE A 217 -3.23 -15.10 26.66
CA ILE A 217 -3.62 -13.72 27.01
C ILE A 217 -4.34 -13.08 25.84
N LEU A 218 -3.73 -13.17 24.66
CA LEU A 218 -4.23 -12.53 23.45
C LEU A 218 -5.57 -13.16 23.03
N SER A 219 -5.70 -14.48 23.10
CA SER A 219 -6.94 -15.19 22.70
C SER A 219 -8.13 -14.78 23.56
N ARG A 220 -7.92 -14.44 24.85
CA ARG A 220 -8.99 -13.93 25.73
C ARG A 220 -9.50 -12.57 25.25
N GLU A 221 -8.59 -11.63 25.02
CA GLU A 221 -8.92 -10.29 24.49
C GLU A 221 -9.49 -10.36 23.06
N TRP A 222 -8.97 -11.28 22.24
CA TRP A 222 -9.30 -11.42 20.82
C TRP A 222 -10.66 -12.08 20.56
N SER A 223 -11.11 -12.95 21.47
CA SER A 223 -12.36 -13.71 21.33
C SER A 223 -13.61 -12.85 21.20
N ALA A 224 -13.52 -11.56 21.57
CA ALA A 224 -14.64 -10.62 21.61
C ALA A 224 -14.95 -9.88 20.29
N GLY A 225 -14.13 -9.96 19.23
CA GLY A 225 -14.44 -9.13 18.04
C GLY A 225 -13.69 -9.38 16.73
N VAL A 226 -12.65 -10.22 16.71
CA VAL A 226 -11.78 -10.36 15.53
C VAL A 226 -11.83 -11.80 14.99
N LYS A 227 -13.04 -12.30 14.74
CA LYS A 227 -13.25 -13.52 13.96
C LYS A 227 -13.44 -13.13 12.50
N ASN A 228 -12.81 -13.87 11.58
CA ASN A 228 -12.94 -13.72 10.12
C ASN A 228 -12.27 -12.49 9.50
N VAL A 229 -11.01 -12.22 9.83
CA VAL A 229 -10.23 -11.21 9.09
C VAL A 229 -10.05 -11.65 7.63
N PRO A 230 -10.43 -10.84 6.63
CA PRO A 230 -10.28 -11.20 5.21
C PRO A 230 -8.83 -11.44 4.79
N VAL A 231 -8.60 -12.32 3.81
CA VAL A 231 -7.23 -12.69 3.33
C VAL A 231 -6.48 -11.51 2.70
N ASN A 232 -7.23 -10.57 2.15
CA ASN A 232 -6.75 -9.33 1.56
C ASN A 232 -6.55 -8.19 2.59
N LEU A 233 -6.88 -8.37 3.88
CA LEU A 233 -6.45 -7.49 4.96
C LEU A 233 -5.21 -8.08 5.64
N ARG A 234 -4.10 -7.36 5.62
CA ARG A 234 -2.80 -7.83 6.11
C ARG A 234 -2.23 -6.88 7.14
N ILE A 235 -1.63 -7.44 8.19
CA ILE A 235 -0.96 -6.67 9.23
C ILE A 235 0.53 -6.90 9.09
N VAL A 236 1.26 -5.81 8.92
CA VAL A 236 2.64 -5.81 8.47
C VAL A 236 3.48 -4.98 9.43
N PRO A 237 4.75 -5.32 9.68
CA PRO A 237 5.65 -4.42 10.39
C PRO A 237 5.95 -3.18 9.55
N SER A 238 6.08 -2.01 10.18
CA SER A 238 6.46 -0.76 9.51
C SER A 238 7.66 -0.92 8.56
N ARG A 239 7.62 -0.20 7.43
CA ARG A 239 8.68 -0.19 6.40
C ARG A 239 10.00 0.41 6.87
N ARG A 240 10.06 1.02 8.07
CA ARG A 240 11.33 1.43 8.72
C ARG A 240 12.25 0.26 9.08
N THR A 241 11.85 -0.96 8.73
CA THR A 241 12.66 -2.17 8.77
C THR A 241 13.89 -2.14 7.88
N GLY A 242 14.31 -1.03 7.26
CA GLY A 242 15.66 -0.94 6.67
C GLY A 242 16.73 -1.41 7.65
N THR A 243 16.69 -0.90 8.89
CA THR A 243 17.60 -1.35 9.97
C THR A 243 17.35 -2.81 10.37
N ALA A 244 16.11 -3.27 10.39
CA ALA A 244 15.77 -4.65 10.77
C ALA A 244 16.16 -5.67 9.69
N LYS A 245 15.93 -5.37 8.41
CA LYS A 245 16.36 -6.12 7.23
C LYS A 245 17.89 -6.17 7.17
N GLU A 246 18.55 -5.06 7.49
CA GLU A 246 20.00 -4.99 7.55
C GLU A 246 20.57 -5.80 8.72
N LEU A 247 19.95 -5.74 9.90
CA LEU A 247 20.26 -6.60 11.04
C LEU A 247 20.04 -8.08 10.73
N LEU A 248 18.94 -8.44 10.07
CA LEU A 248 18.67 -9.82 9.60
C LEU A 248 19.73 -10.28 8.59
N ALA A 249 20.11 -9.41 7.66
CA ALA A 249 21.17 -9.70 6.70
C ALA A 249 22.54 -9.85 7.39
N GLN A 250 22.84 -9.04 8.41
CA GLN A 250 24.04 -9.19 9.24
C GLN A 250 24.03 -10.52 10.01
N LEU A 251 22.93 -10.87 10.68
CA LEU A 251 22.77 -12.14 11.41
C LEU A 251 22.94 -13.35 10.49
N ALA A 252 22.36 -13.31 9.28
CA ALA A 252 22.54 -14.36 8.27
C ALA A 252 24.00 -14.52 7.82
N ARG A 253 24.79 -13.44 7.82
CA ARG A 253 26.22 -13.50 7.49
C ARG A 253 27.08 -14.11 8.60
N HIS A 254 26.71 -13.91 9.87
CA HIS A 254 27.55 -14.31 11.01
C HIS A 254 27.27 -15.73 11.55
N HIS A 255 26.09 -16.32 11.32
CA HIS A 255 25.78 -17.68 11.75
C HIS A 255 26.15 -18.72 10.68
N THR A 256 27.36 -19.30 10.77
CA THR A 256 27.84 -20.36 9.85
C THR A 256 27.41 -21.78 10.26
N THR A 257 27.13 -22.02 11.54
CA THR A 257 26.71 -23.33 12.06
C THR A 257 25.19 -23.36 12.26
N GLY A 258 24.47 -23.98 11.31
CA GLY A 258 23.00 -24.03 11.28
C GLY A 258 22.34 -23.27 10.12
N ARG A 259 23.06 -23.01 9.02
CA ARG A 259 22.65 -22.19 7.85
C ARG A 259 21.21 -22.37 7.35
N ASN A 260 20.64 -23.56 7.44
CA ASN A 260 19.29 -23.83 6.92
C ASN A 260 18.18 -23.14 7.74
N SER A 261 18.39 -22.87 9.04
CA SER A 261 17.37 -22.22 9.88
C SER A 261 17.34 -20.70 9.71
N VAL A 262 18.51 -20.05 9.64
CA VAL A 262 18.59 -18.57 9.57
C VAL A 262 18.13 -18.05 8.22
N HIS A 263 18.52 -18.67 7.11
CA HIS A 263 18.04 -18.26 5.78
C HIS A 263 16.52 -18.43 5.62
N GLY A 264 15.97 -19.53 6.16
CA GLY A 264 14.53 -19.76 6.20
C GLY A 264 13.80 -18.69 7.01
N LEU A 265 14.35 -18.30 8.17
CA LEU A 265 13.80 -17.23 9.01
C LEU A 265 13.86 -15.86 8.33
N VAL A 266 14.98 -15.52 7.67
CA VAL A 266 15.09 -14.25 6.92
C VAL A 266 14.12 -14.22 5.73
N ALA A 267 13.99 -15.33 5.00
CA ALA A 267 13.04 -15.43 3.90
C ALA A 267 11.59 -15.27 4.39
N ALA A 268 11.24 -15.93 5.49
CA ALA A 268 9.92 -15.80 6.09
C ALA A 268 9.67 -14.40 6.67
N ALA A 269 10.66 -13.78 7.30
CA ALA A 269 10.58 -12.39 7.76
C ALA A 269 10.35 -11.44 6.58
N ASN A 270 11.11 -11.58 5.49
CA ASN A 270 10.89 -10.80 4.26
C ASN A 270 9.49 -10.99 3.70
N LYS A 271 8.98 -12.23 3.71
CA LYS A 271 7.61 -12.53 3.29
C LYS A 271 6.58 -11.82 4.18
N ILE A 272 6.80 -11.75 5.50
CA ILE A 272 5.94 -10.98 6.42
C ILE A 272 6.04 -9.49 6.12
N PHE A 273 7.23 -8.95 5.88
CA PHE A 273 7.41 -7.51 5.63
C PHE A 273 6.84 -7.06 4.29
N GLU A 274 6.94 -7.88 3.26
CA GLU A 274 6.56 -7.52 1.89
C GLU A 274 5.13 -7.95 1.59
N GLU A 275 4.77 -9.15 2.02
CA GLU A 275 3.49 -9.74 1.72
C GLU A 275 2.54 -9.68 2.90
N GLY A 276 2.96 -9.41 4.14
CA GLY A 276 2.05 -9.44 5.30
C GLY A 276 1.44 -10.82 5.53
N LEU A 277 2.17 -11.87 5.15
CA LEU A 277 1.75 -13.26 5.25
C LEU A 277 2.08 -13.88 6.59
#